data_AF-A0A836IL60-F1
#
_entry.id   AF-A0A836IL60-F1
#
_cell.length_a   1.000
_cell.length_b   1.000
_cell.length_c   1.000
_cell.angle_alpha   90.00
_cell.angle_beta   90.00
_cell.angle_gamma   90.00
#
_symmetry.space_group_name_H-M   'P 1'
#
loop_
_entity.id
_entity.type
_entity.pdbx_description
1 polymer ?
#
loop_
_entity_poly.entity_id
_entity_poly.type
_entity_poly.pdbx_seq_one_letter_code
_entity_poly.pdbx_strand_id
1 'polypeptide(L)'
;MEEFDVYKRGTLKASKWTKRVLSLYPHLGIAAITRHNRPQDRFYRCMRVSSVHIWPQYNQKHVTENFDSMAVKLTVRVKGIPAKIRVREAHSATGPVKVYRYTMKGPEAVKHTWMLRFRSYEEFEGAMRLFQAMKVSDQLSSVATSAETRRPAQGGEETTAEDEIDALLQRSIIPGDLNQGLEPIRAHWQQTRLKKDEWGQT
;
A
#
# COMPACT_ATOMS: atom_id res chain seq x y z
N MET A 1 -11.75 -4.88 -7.48
CA MET A 1 -10.56 -4.03 -7.76
C MET A 1 -11.09 -2.63 -7.90
N GLU A 2 -10.43 -1.66 -7.29
CA GLU A 2 -10.82 -0.25 -7.41
C GLU A 2 -9.59 0.60 -7.76
N GLU A 3 -9.84 1.71 -8.44
CA GLU A 3 -8.81 2.62 -8.97
C GLU A 3 -9.00 4.02 -8.41
N PHE A 4 -7.89 4.67 -8.03
CA PHE A 4 -7.88 6.01 -7.45
C PHE A 4 -6.88 6.90 -8.19
N ASP A 5 -7.27 8.14 -8.45
CA ASP A 5 -6.37 9.17 -8.97
C ASP A 5 -5.48 9.69 -7.83
N VAL A 6 -4.18 9.43 -7.92
CA VAL A 6 -3.22 9.82 -6.87
C VAL A 6 -2.04 10.60 -7.42
N TYR A 7 -1.40 11.37 -6.55
CA TYR A 7 -0.08 11.91 -6.80
C TYR A 7 0.97 11.05 -6.10
N LYS A 8 1.90 10.50 -6.89
CA LYS A 8 3.03 9.77 -6.33
C LYS A 8 4.25 10.68 -6.25
N ARG A 9 4.91 10.67 -5.09
CA ARG A 9 6.20 11.34 -4.89
C ARG A 9 7.32 10.67 -5.69
N GLY A 10 8.16 11.49 -6.30
CA GLY A 10 9.40 11.06 -6.96
C GLY A 10 10.39 10.47 -5.95
N THR A 11 11.18 9.49 -6.40
CA THR A 11 12.26 8.90 -5.60
C THR A 11 13.51 9.77 -5.58
N LEU A 12 13.80 10.48 -6.68
CA LEU A 12 15.00 11.31 -6.84
C LEU A 12 14.82 12.75 -6.34
N LYS A 13 13.60 13.29 -6.46
CA LYS A 13 13.27 14.67 -6.06
C LYS A 13 12.02 14.63 -5.18
N ALA A 14 12.20 14.80 -3.87
CA ALA A 14 11.13 14.69 -2.88
C ALA A 14 10.00 15.71 -3.10
N SER A 15 10.31 16.89 -3.65
CA SER A 15 9.32 17.92 -3.99
C SER A 15 8.49 17.61 -5.24
N LYS A 16 8.90 16.62 -6.06
CA LYS A 16 8.22 16.32 -7.33
C LYS A 16 7.11 15.28 -7.13
N TRP A 17 5.87 15.74 -7.20
CA TRP A 17 4.67 14.92 -7.25
C TRP A 17 4.23 14.69 -8.69
N THR A 18 3.78 13.48 -9.01
CA THR A 18 3.35 13.16 -10.37
C THR A 18 2.07 12.34 -10.37
N LYS A 19 1.10 12.70 -11.23
CA LYS A 19 -0.20 12.03 -11.31
C LYS A 19 -0.04 10.56 -11.73
N ARG A 20 -0.77 9.66 -11.07
CA ARG A 20 -0.84 8.22 -11.30
C ARG A 20 -2.25 7.73 -11.03
N VAL A 21 -2.54 6.54 -11.54
CA VAL A 21 -3.68 5.74 -11.12
C VAL A 21 -3.13 4.67 -10.18
N LEU A 22 -3.72 4.56 -9.00
CA LEU A 22 -3.48 3.51 -8.02
C LEU A 22 -4.60 2.48 -8.15
N SER A 23 -4.26 1.24 -8.51
CA SER A 23 -5.20 0.12 -8.54
C SER A 23 -4.98 -0.76 -7.30
N LEU A 24 -6.02 -0.97 -6.51
CA LEU A 24 -5.98 -1.79 -5.29
C LEU A 24 -6.70 -3.13 -5.51
N TYR A 25 -6.04 -4.21 -5.08
CA TYR A 25 -6.53 -5.58 -5.17
C TYR A 25 -6.62 -6.19 -3.76
N PRO A 26 -7.72 -5.96 -3.01
CA PRO A 26 -7.79 -6.38 -1.61
C PRO A 26 -7.58 -7.87 -1.39
N HIS A 27 -8.21 -8.71 -2.22
CA HIS A 27 -8.10 -10.17 -2.12
C HIS A 27 -6.68 -10.70 -2.41
N LEU A 28 -5.89 -9.97 -3.19
CA LEU A 28 -4.49 -10.32 -3.46
C LEU A 28 -3.52 -9.59 -2.50
N GLY A 29 -4.02 -8.57 -1.80
CA GLY A 29 -3.25 -7.60 -1.04
C GLY A 29 -2.14 -6.92 -1.85
N ILE A 30 -2.43 -6.67 -3.13
CA ILE A 30 -1.53 -6.04 -4.09
C ILE A 30 -1.99 -4.60 -4.36
N ALA A 31 -1.03 -3.69 -4.43
CA ALA A 31 -1.21 -2.35 -4.96
C ALA A 31 -0.40 -2.21 -6.25
N ALA A 32 -1.00 -1.64 -7.29
CA ALA A 32 -0.36 -1.33 -8.56
C ALA A 32 -0.49 0.16 -8.87
N ILE A 33 0.52 0.73 -9.52
CA ILE A 33 0.49 2.10 -10.00
C ILE A 33 0.87 2.15 -11.47
N THR A 34 0.26 3.11 -12.18
CA THR A 34 0.62 3.39 -13.57
C THR A 34 2.00 4.00 -13.73
N ARG A 35 2.48 4.06 -14.97
CA ARG A 35 3.62 4.90 -15.34
C ARG A 35 3.18 6.36 -15.48
N HIS A 36 4.15 7.28 -15.28
CA HIS A 36 3.91 8.70 -15.55
C HIS A 36 3.44 8.92 -16.98
N ASN A 37 2.36 9.70 -17.15
CA ASN A 37 1.78 10.06 -18.44
C ASN A 37 1.40 8.87 -19.33
N ARG A 38 1.22 7.68 -18.76
CA ARG A 38 0.77 6.47 -19.47
C ARG A 38 -0.25 5.72 -18.61
N PRO A 39 -1.49 6.22 -18.52
CA PRO A 39 -2.53 5.59 -17.71
C PRO A 39 -2.91 4.18 -18.19
N GLN A 40 -2.58 3.82 -19.44
CA GLN A 40 -2.81 2.48 -19.99
C GLN A 40 -1.88 1.42 -19.38
N ASP A 41 -0.71 1.83 -18.87
CA ASP A 41 0.28 0.93 -18.26
C ASP A 41 -0.05 0.65 -16.79
N ARG A 42 -1.19 0.01 -16.55
CA ARG A 42 -1.79 -0.20 -15.20
C ARG A 42 -0.92 -1.02 -14.25
N PHE A 43 0.03 -1.80 -14.77
CA PHE A 43 0.88 -2.71 -13.99
C PHE A 43 2.36 -2.30 -13.96
N TYR A 44 2.67 -1.05 -14.30
CA TYR A 44 4.04 -0.56 -14.38
C TYR A 44 4.88 -0.87 -13.12
N ARG A 45 4.33 -0.56 -11.94
CA ARG A 45 4.93 -1.00 -10.67
C ARG A 45 3.86 -1.56 -9.77
N CYS A 46 4.12 -2.77 -9.25
CA CYS A 46 3.25 -3.44 -8.31
C CYS A 46 4.02 -3.77 -7.03
N MET A 47 3.31 -3.83 -5.91
CA MET A 47 3.84 -4.34 -4.66
C MET A 47 2.79 -5.16 -3.91
N ARG A 48 3.25 -6.18 -3.19
CA ARG A 48 2.51 -6.77 -2.09
C ARG A 48 2.62 -5.83 -0.90
N VAL A 49 1.49 -5.27 -0.48
CA VAL A 49 1.44 -4.29 0.59
C VAL A 49 1.74 -5.00 1.91
N SER A 50 2.72 -4.48 2.65
CA SER A 50 3.09 -4.96 3.98
C SER A 50 2.63 -4.02 5.09
N SER A 51 2.63 -2.71 4.82
CA SER A 51 2.12 -1.73 5.78
C SER A 51 1.76 -0.41 5.12
N VAL A 52 0.80 0.28 5.71
CA VAL A 52 0.28 1.58 5.31
C VAL A 52 0.27 2.46 6.55
N HIS A 53 0.93 3.60 6.46
CA HIS A 53 0.91 4.61 7.51
C HIS A 53 0.16 5.83 6.99
N ILE A 54 -0.83 6.27 7.74
CA ILE A 54 -1.56 7.52 7.51
C ILE A 54 -0.96 8.62 8.39
N TRP A 55 -1.41 9.87 8.23
CA TRP A 55 -1.04 10.93 9.18
C TRP A 55 -1.72 10.68 10.54
N PRO A 56 -1.07 10.92 11.69
CA PRO A 56 0.32 11.37 11.90
C PRO A 56 1.33 10.22 12.04
N GLN A 57 0.97 8.98 11.68
CA GLN A 57 1.78 7.77 11.91
C GLN A 57 3.11 7.75 11.13
N TYR A 58 3.21 8.43 9.97
CA TYR A 58 4.49 8.60 9.30
C TYR A 58 5.20 9.88 9.75
N ASN A 59 6.53 9.80 9.79
CA ASN A 59 7.38 10.90 10.28
C ASN A 59 7.33 12.15 9.39
N GLN A 60 7.29 13.34 9.99
CA GLN A 60 7.28 14.64 9.32
C GLN A 60 8.43 14.82 8.33
N LYS A 61 9.62 14.24 8.60
CA LYS A 61 10.76 14.26 7.67
C LYS A 61 10.47 13.65 6.29
N HIS A 62 9.38 12.89 6.17
CA HIS A 62 8.94 12.31 4.91
C HIS A 62 8.08 13.26 4.06
N VAL A 63 7.78 14.48 4.50
CA VAL A 63 7.09 15.50 3.71
C VAL A 63 7.86 16.82 3.81
N THR A 64 7.77 17.64 2.77
CA THR A 64 8.45 18.96 2.75
C THR A 64 7.49 20.10 3.07
N GLU A 65 6.19 19.85 2.94
CA GLU A 65 5.12 20.79 3.22
C GLU A 65 4.80 20.86 4.73
N ASN A 66 3.98 21.85 5.12
CA ASN A 66 3.47 21.94 6.49
C ASN A 66 2.76 20.64 6.87
N PHE A 67 3.20 20.02 7.97
CA PHE A 67 2.74 18.71 8.43
C PHE A 67 1.24 18.71 8.79
N ASP A 68 0.69 19.86 9.17
CA ASP A 68 -0.72 20.01 9.52
C ASP A 68 -1.62 20.34 8.34
N SER A 69 -1.05 20.52 7.14
CA SER A 69 -1.83 20.82 5.94
C SER A 69 -2.72 19.64 5.51
N MET A 70 -3.88 19.94 4.95
CA MET A 70 -4.80 18.91 4.43
C MET A 70 -4.12 18.02 3.38
N ALA A 71 -3.25 18.59 2.54
CA ALA A 71 -2.49 17.83 1.54
C ALA A 71 -1.57 16.76 2.17
N VAL A 72 -0.96 17.07 3.32
CA VAL A 72 -0.19 16.09 4.08
C VAL A 72 -1.13 15.10 4.74
N LYS A 73 -2.23 15.52 5.38
CA LYS A 73 -3.19 14.59 6.01
C LYS A 73 -3.83 13.59 5.04
N LEU A 74 -3.99 13.96 3.77
CA LEU A 74 -4.43 13.08 2.67
C LEU A 74 -3.28 12.32 1.97
N THR A 75 -2.08 12.32 2.56
CA THR A 75 -0.94 11.55 2.07
C THR A 75 -0.80 10.26 2.88
N VAL A 76 -0.46 9.17 2.20
CA VAL A 76 -0.16 7.88 2.82
C VAL A 76 1.21 7.38 2.44
N ARG A 77 1.82 6.66 3.38
CA ARG A 77 3.08 5.95 3.17
C ARG A 77 2.82 4.46 3.10
N VAL A 78 2.91 3.91 1.90
CA VAL A 78 2.73 2.48 1.61
C VAL A 78 4.09 1.81 1.51
N LYS A 79 4.30 0.72 2.25
CA LYS A 79 5.46 -0.15 2.17
C LYS A 79 5.03 -1.52 1.66
N GLY A 80 5.92 -2.19 0.94
CA GLY A 80 5.64 -3.52 0.44
C GLY A 80 6.81 -4.17 -0.28
N ILE A 81 6.60 -5.42 -0.68
CA ILE A 81 7.56 -6.20 -1.45
C ILE A 81 7.23 -6.04 -2.95
N PRO A 82 8.21 -5.79 -3.83
CA PRO A 82 7.95 -5.69 -5.26
C PRO A 82 7.28 -6.95 -5.82
N ALA A 83 6.22 -6.76 -6.60
CA ALA A 83 5.50 -7.84 -7.25
C ALA A 83 5.41 -7.61 -8.76
N LYS A 84 5.22 -8.70 -9.52
CA LYS A 84 4.84 -8.67 -10.93
C LYS A 84 3.47 -9.28 -11.08
N ILE A 85 2.55 -8.56 -11.71
CA ILE A 85 1.21 -9.07 -12.04
C ILE A 85 1.22 -9.56 -13.48
N ARG A 86 0.67 -10.75 -13.69
CA ARG A 86 0.32 -11.30 -15.00
C ARG A 86 -1.18 -11.43 -15.07
N VAL A 87 -1.75 -11.01 -16.19
CA VAL A 87 -3.17 -11.15 -16.49
C VAL A 87 -3.28 -12.18 -17.60
N ARG A 88 -4.13 -13.18 -17.40
CA ARG A 88 -4.55 -14.10 -18.47
C ARG A 88 -6.05 -14.02 -18.61
N GLU A 89 -6.54 -14.15 -19.83
CA GLU A 89 -7.96 -14.33 -20.09
C GLU A 89 -8.23 -15.84 -20.08
N ALA A 90 -9.24 -16.24 -19.30
CA ALA A 90 -9.73 -17.60 -19.23
C ALA A 90 -11.16 -17.61 -19.73
N HIS A 91 -11.52 -18.61 -20.53
CA HIS A 91 -12.90 -18.78 -20.98
C HIS A 91 -13.69 -19.48 -19.86
N SER A 92 -14.77 -18.85 -19.39
CA SER A 92 -15.75 -19.46 -18.51
C SER A 92 -17.06 -19.69 -19.26
N ALA A 93 -17.98 -20.45 -18.66
CA ALA A 93 -19.33 -20.64 -19.19
C ALA A 93 -20.12 -19.34 -19.39
N THR A 94 -19.71 -18.25 -18.74
CA THR A 94 -20.36 -16.93 -18.81
C THR A 94 -19.59 -15.90 -19.64
N GLY A 95 -18.49 -16.31 -20.29
CA GLY A 95 -17.67 -15.46 -21.15
C GLY A 95 -16.21 -15.36 -20.72
N PRO A 96 -15.41 -14.48 -21.35
CA PRO A 96 -14.01 -14.30 -20.99
C PRO A 96 -13.88 -13.64 -19.61
N VAL A 97 -13.12 -14.29 -18.71
CA VAL A 97 -12.82 -13.82 -17.36
C VAL A 97 -11.33 -13.51 -17.24
N LYS A 98 -10.99 -12.36 -16.67
CA LYS A 98 -9.60 -11.99 -16.37
C LYS A 98 -9.14 -12.66 -15.09
N VAL A 99 -8.12 -13.50 -15.20
CA VAL A 99 -7.44 -14.15 -14.08
C VAL A 99 -6.12 -13.44 -13.80
N TYR A 100 -6.00 -12.90 -12.59
CA TYR A 100 -4.80 -12.22 -12.12
C TYR A 100 -3.93 -13.19 -11.33
N ARG A 101 -2.66 -13.32 -11.72
CA ARG A 101 -1.63 -14.03 -10.94
C ARG A 101 -0.49 -13.06 -10.64
N TYR A 102 0.07 -13.13 -9.44
CA TYR A 102 1.26 -12.35 -9.12
C TYR A 102 2.42 -13.24 -8.67
N THR A 103 3.63 -12.75 -8.91
CA THR A 103 4.86 -13.33 -8.36
C THR A 103 5.58 -12.25 -7.57
N MET A 104 6.10 -12.58 -6.39
CA MET A 104 6.93 -11.70 -5.59
C MET A 104 8.36 -12.23 -5.53
N LYS A 105 9.32 -11.33 -5.35
CA LYS A 105 10.64 -11.76 -4.85
C LYS A 105 10.44 -12.20 -3.40
N GLY A 106 11.22 -13.18 -2.92
CA GLY A 106 11.11 -13.73 -1.57
C GLY A 106 11.19 -12.68 -0.45
N PRO A 107 11.01 -13.07 0.82
CA PRO A 107 10.92 -12.14 1.96
C PRO A 107 12.14 -11.21 2.11
N GLU A 108 13.31 -11.64 1.63
CA GLU A 108 14.56 -10.88 1.64
C GLU A 108 14.62 -9.73 0.60
N ALA A 109 13.61 -9.60 -0.25
CA ALA A 109 13.59 -8.59 -1.29
C ALA A 109 13.54 -7.17 -0.72
N VAL A 110 14.31 -6.26 -1.34
CA VAL A 110 14.31 -4.83 -1.01
C VAL A 110 12.90 -4.26 -1.04
N LYS A 111 12.45 -3.80 0.13
CA LYS A 111 11.10 -3.23 0.31
C LYS A 111 10.96 -1.93 -0.49
N HIS A 112 9.89 -1.83 -1.25
CA HIS A 112 9.48 -0.57 -1.89
C HIS A 112 8.69 0.29 -0.91
N THR A 113 8.89 1.60 -1.00
CA THR A 113 8.07 2.59 -0.29
C THR A 113 7.49 3.59 -1.28
N TRP A 114 6.19 3.82 -1.21
CA TRP A 114 5.49 4.87 -1.95
C TRP A 114 4.91 5.90 -0.99
N MET A 115 5.06 7.18 -1.35
CA MET A 115 4.27 8.28 -0.79
C MET A 115 3.21 8.63 -1.83
N LEU A 116 1.94 8.47 -1.46
CA LEU A 116 0.79 8.69 -2.34
C LEU A 116 -0.11 9.74 -1.70
N ARG A 117 -0.49 10.76 -2.48
CA ARG A 117 -1.38 11.84 -2.04
C ARG A 117 -2.69 11.77 -2.82
N PHE A 118 -3.80 11.74 -2.11
CA PHE A 118 -5.15 11.73 -2.65
C PHE A 118 -5.66 13.16 -2.86
N ARG A 119 -6.61 13.32 -3.79
CA ARG A 119 -7.18 14.63 -4.12
C ARG A 119 -8.31 15.03 -3.18
N SER A 120 -9.06 14.05 -2.71
CA SER A 120 -10.19 14.26 -1.81
C SER A 120 -10.13 13.33 -0.61
N TYR A 121 -10.91 13.66 0.42
CA TYR A 121 -11.03 12.83 1.60
C TYR A 121 -11.79 11.54 1.28
N GLU A 122 -12.77 11.60 0.39
CA GLU A 122 -13.59 10.47 -0.02
C GLU A 122 -12.76 9.39 -0.73
N GLU A 123 -11.89 9.78 -1.67
CA GLU A 123 -10.97 8.85 -2.33
C GLU A 123 -9.96 8.27 -1.34
N PHE A 124 -9.46 9.10 -0.42
CA PHE A 124 -8.54 8.68 0.63
C PHE A 124 -9.17 7.64 1.55
N GLU A 125 -10.37 7.92 2.09
CA GLU A 125 -11.11 7.02 2.97
C GLU A 125 -11.46 5.72 2.27
N GLY A 126 -11.98 5.79 1.02
CA GLY A 126 -12.26 4.61 0.21
C GLY A 126 -11.02 3.73 0.04
N ALA A 127 -9.88 4.32 -0.30
CA ALA A 127 -8.63 3.59 -0.41
C ALA A 127 -8.17 2.99 0.93
N MET A 128 -8.35 3.68 2.06
CA MET A 128 -7.95 3.16 3.38
C MET A 128 -8.76 1.94 3.79
N ARG A 129 -10.06 1.94 3.52
CA ARG A 129 -10.92 0.77 3.76
C ARG A 129 -10.47 -0.43 2.92
N LEU A 130 -10.06 -0.21 1.67
CA LEU A 130 -9.51 -1.26 0.82
C LEU A 130 -8.15 -1.76 1.30
N PHE A 131 -7.29 -0.88 1.81
CA PHE A 131 -6.01 -1.28 2.44
C PHE A 131 -6.24 -2.10 3.71
N GLN A 132 -7.22 -1.74 4.54
CA GLN A 132 -7.59 -2.51 5.74
C GLN A 132 -8.17 -3.88 5.38
N ALA A 133 -8.97 -3.95 4.30
CA ALA A 133 -9.55 -5.20 3.81
C ALA A 133 -8.53 -6.11 3.07
N MET A 134 -7.29 -5.65 2.87
CA MET A 134 -6.26 -6.48 2.26
C MET A 134 -5.91 -7.64 3.20
N LYS A 135 -6.05 -8.87 2.72
CA LYS A 135 -5.62 -10.03 3.49
C LYS A 135 -4.10 -10.04 3.56
N VAL A 136 -3.51 -10.06 4.75
CA VAL A 136 -2.13 -10.50 4.96
C VAL A 136 -2.19 -12.02 5.04
N SER A 137 -2.28 -12.70 3.90
CA SER A 137 -2.44 -14.16 3.91
C SER A 137 -1.10 -14.84 4.18
N ASP A 138 -1.04 -15.58 5.30
CA ASP A 138 0.04 -16.46 5.78
C ASP A 138 0.27 -17.74 4.95
N GLN A 139 0.19 -17.67 3.62
CA GLN A 139 0.42 -18.86 2.79
C GLN A 139 1.72 -18.78 2.00
N LEU A 140 2.82 -19.00 2.73
CA LEU A 140 3.84 -19.95 2.30
C LEU A 140 3.22 -21.36 2.30
N SER A 141 2.35 -21.64 1.33
CA SER A 141 1.84 -22.99 1.09
C SER A 141 2.25 -23.42 -0.31
N SER A 142 3.37 -24.17 -0.32
CA SER A 142 3.75 -25.19 -1.28
C SER A 142 3.81 -24.85 -2.77
N VAL A 143 5.04 -24.72 -3.30
CA VAL A 143 5.45 -25.47 -4.50
C VAL A 143 6.91 -25.92 -4.36
N ALA A 144 7.06 -27.26 -4.31
CA ALA A 144 8.22 -28.10 -4.62
C ALA A 144 9.41 -28.20 -3.63
N THR A 145 9.30 -29.23 -2.79
CA THR A 145 10.39 -30.03 -2.22
C THR A 145 11.20 -30.74 -3.31
N SER A 146 12.52 -30.57 -3.32
CA SER A 146 13.54 -31.58 -3.65
C SER A 146 14.84 -31.08 -3.01
N ALA A 147 15.11 -31.51 -1.78
CA ALA A 147 16.04 -32.60 -1.46
C ALA A 147 17.51 -32.18 -1.68
N GLU A 148 18.25 -31.97 -0.60
CA GLU A 148 19.51 -32.69 -0.39
C GLU A 148 19.91 -32.59 1.10
N THR A 149 20.09 -33.76 1.68
CA THR A 149 20.56 -34.09 3.03
C THR A 149 21.90 -33.42 3.40
N ARG A 150 22.03 -32.87 4.62
CA ARG A 150 23.21 -33.11 5.50
C ARG A 150 22.98 -32.65 6.96
N ARG A 151 23.56 -33.46 7.86
CA ARG A 151 23.42 -33.57 9.32
C ARG A 151 23.90 -32.35 10.16
N PRO A 152 23.55 -32.29 11.46
CA PRO A 152 23.76 -31.14 12.32
C PRO A 152 25.13 -31.16 13.03
N ALA A 153 25.69 -29.98 13.32
CA ALA A 153 26.73 -29.81 14.32
C ALA A 153 26.56 -28.45 15.04
N GLN A 154 26.21 -28.57 16.32
CA GLN A 154 26.48 -27.73 17.49
C GLN A 154 27.03 -26.31 17.32
N GLY A 155 26.37 -25.40 18.05
CA GLY A 155 27.05 -24.52 19.02
C GLY A 155 27.19 -23.06 18.61
N GLY A 156 26.30 -22.22 19.14
CA GLY A 156 26.47 -20.77 19.09
C GLY A 156 25.18 -20.07 19.54
N GLU A 157 25.27 -19.30 20.62
CA GLU A 157 24.20 -18.43 21.13
C GLU A 157 23.67 -17.52 20.00
N GLU A 158 22.43 -17.76 19.56
CA GLU A 158 21.72 -16.88 18.65
C GLU A 158 20.50 -16.30 19.37
N THR A 159 20.57 -14.99 19.55
CA THR A 159 19.50 -14.14 20.04
C THR A 159 18.26 -14.35 19.16
N THR A 160 17.11 -14.54 19.81
CA THR A 160 15.83 -14.94 19.22
C THR A 160 15.42 -14.15 17.97
N ALA A 161 15.74 -14.71 16.80
CA ALA A 161 15.16 -14.30 15.51
C ALA A 161 13.71 -14.82 15.34
N GLU A 162 13.31 -15.81 16.15
CA GLU A 162 11.97 -16.40 16.11
C GLU A 162 10.89 -15.46 16.69
N ASP A 163 11.24 -14.65 17.70
CA ASP A 163 10.32 -13.67 18.31
C ASP A 163 10.04 -12.46 17.38
N GLU A 164 10.99 -12.08 16.52
CA GLU A 164 10.79 -11.01 15.52
C GLU A 164 9.95 -11.47 14.31
N ILE A 165 9.97 -12.77 14.01
CA ILE A 165 9.17 -13.38 12.95
C ILE A 165 7.72 -13.51 13.42
N ASP A 166 7.47 -13.91 14.66
CA ASP A 166 6.11 -14.00 15.22
C ASP A 166 5.43 -12.62 15.36
N ALA A 167 6.22 -11.57 15.64
CA ALA A 167 5.74 -10.19 15.64
C ALA A 167 5.34 -9.66 14.25
N LEU A 168 5.69 -10.34 13.15
CA LEU A 168 5.30 -9.99 11.78
C LEU A 168 4.02 -10.71 11.31
N LEU A 169 3.54 -11.71 12.05
CA LEU A 169 2.52 -12.67 11.59
C LEU A 169 1.06 -12.31 11.95
N GLN A 170 0.81 -11.21 12.69
CA GLN A 170 -0.55 -10.71 12.96
C GLN A 170 -0.71 -9.20 12.77
N ARG A 171 0.18 -8.56 12.01
CA ARG A 171 0.13 -7.10 11.86
C ARG A 171 -0.90 -6.70 10.81
N SER A 172 -1.97 -6.03 11.28
CA SER A 172 -2.84 -5.23 10.43
C SER A 172 -2.01 -4.36 9.48
N ILE A 173 -2.40 -4.29 8.20
CA ILE A 173 -1.72 -3.46 7.21
C ILE A 173 -1.70 -2.00 7.63
N ILE A 174 -2.76 -1.54 8.29
CA ILE A 174 -2.81 -0.21 8.91
C ILE A 174 -2.65 -0.41 10.42
N PRO A 175 -1.60 0.16 11.05
CA PRO A 175 -1.43 0.08 12.49
C PRO A 175 -2.60 0.75 13.23
N GLY A 176 -3.17 0.04 14.21
CA GLY A 176 -4.24 0.54 15.07
C GLY A 176 -5.65 0.47 14.45
N ASP A 177 -6.61 1.13 15.12
CA ASP A 177 -7.97 1.29 14.63
C ASP A 177 -8.01 2.35 13.52
N LEU A 178 -8.44 1.93 12.32
CA LEU A 178 -8.53 2.83 11.17
C LEU A 178 -9.49 4.00 11.43
N ASN A 179 -10.65 3.77 12.05
CA ASN A 179 -11.63 4.82 12.29
C ASN A 179 -11.05 5.88 13.23
N GLN A 180 -10.39 5.47 14.31
CA GLN A 180 -9.70 6.39 15.21
C GLN A 180 -8.61 7.20 14.48
N GLY A 181 -7.88 6.58 13.56
CA GLY A 181 -6.88 7.27 12.75
C GLY A 181 -7.47 8.24 11.72
N LEU A 182 -8.68 7.97 11.20
CA LEU A 182 -9.36 8.80 10.21
C LEU A 182 -10.11 9.98 10.82
N GLU A 183 -10.61 9.88 12.05
CA GLU A 183 -11.37 10.94 12.73
C GLU A 183 -10.69 12.32 12.72
N PRO A 184 -9.42 12.49 13.15
CA PRO A 184 -8.80 13.82 13.15
C PRO A 184 -8.59 14.38 11.73
N ILE A 185 -8.48 13.51 10.71
CA ILE A 185 -8.37 13.90 9.31
C ILE A 185 -9.75 14.37 8.80
N ARG A 186 -10.80 13.61 9.14
CA ARG A 186 -12.20 13.91 8.80
C ARG A 186 -12.64 15.26 9.38
N ALA A 187 -12.39 15.47 10.67
CA ALA A 187 -12.74 16.71 11.36
C ALA A 187 -12.07 17.94 10.72
N HIS A 188 -10.78 17.83 10.40
CA HIS A 188 -10.05 18.92 9.75
C HIS A 188 -10.56 19.20 8.33
N TRP A 189 -10.92 18.15 7.58
CA TRP A 189 -11.50 18.29 6.25
C TRP A 189 -12.86 18.98 6.28
N GLN A 190 -13.74 18.60 7.21
CA GLN A 190 -15.05 19.24 7.40
C GLN A 190 -14.92 20.72 7.75
N GLN A 191 -14.01 21.08 8.67
CA GLN A 191 -13.74 22.47 9.03
C GLN A 191 -13.26 23.31 7.83
N THR A 192 -12.41 22.71 6.97
CA THR A 192 -11.88 23.39 5.78
C THR A 192 -12.97 23.63 4.73
N ARG A 193 -13.94 22.71 4.60
CA ARG A 193 -15.09 22.89 3.69
C ARG A 193 -16.01 24.02 4.17
N LEU A 194 -16.39 24.01 5.45
CA LEU A 194 -17.26 25.04 6.02
C LEU A 194 -16.70 26.46 5.80
N LYS A 195 -15.40 26.64 6.07
CA LYS A 195 -14.71 27.91 5.81
C LYS A 195 -14.69 28.30 4.33
N LYS A 196 -14.71 27.35 3.40
CA LYS A 196 -14.70 27.69 1.97
C LYS A 196 -16.08 28.18 1.52
N ASP A 197 -17.14 27.61 2.09
CA ASP A 197 -18.52 27.97 1.77
C ASP A 197 -18.89 29.34 2.36
N GLU A 198 -18.37 29.69 3.54
CA GLU A 198 -18.56 31.01 4.18
C GLU A 198 -17.89 32.17 3.40
N TRP A 199 -16.75 31.92 2.75
CA TRP A 199 -15.97 32.96 2.06
C TRP A 199 -16.19 32.97 0.54
N GLY A 200 -16.98 32.02 0.01
CA GLY A 200 -17.35 31.93 -1.39
C GLY A 200 -18.64 32.69 -1.77
N GLN A 201 -19.23 33.43 -0.83
CA GLN A 201 -20.48 34.21 -1.02
C GLN A 201 -20.27 35.73 -1.10
N THR A 202 -19.03 36.22 -1.20
CA THR A 202 -18.71 37.63 -1.46
C THR A 202 -18.23 37.83 -2.89
#